data_AF-A0A7X8E474-F1
#
_entry.id   AF-A0A7X8E474-F1
#
_cell.length_a   1.000
_cell.length_b   1.000
_cell.length_c   1.000
_cell.angle_alpha   90.00
_cell.angle_beta   90.00
_cell.angle_gamma   90.00
#
_symmetry.space_group_name_H-M   'P 1'
#
loop_
_entity.id
_entity.type
_entity.pdbx_description
1 polymer ?
#
loop_
_entity_poly.entity_id
_entity_poly.type
_entity_poly.pdbx_seq_one_letter_code
_entity_poly.pdbx_strand_id
1 'polypeptide(L)' 'AFGGGGVSHAGMYLGNGSFVHAMNPASGIQINSLSGNWAGSLAYVRRVFY' A
#
# COMPACT_ATOMS: atom_id res chain seq x y z
N ALA A 1 0.90 -14.54 10.16
CA ALA A 1 0.01 -13.51 10.74
C ALA A 1 0.84 -12.25 10.98
N PHE A 2 0.32 -11.06 10.64
CA PHE A 2 1.01 -9.77 10.84
C PHE A 2 1.34 -9.63 12.33
N GLY A 3 2.63 -9.59 12.69
CA GLY A 3 3.07 -9.65 14.08
C GLY A 3 2.43 -8.55 14.93
N GLY A 4 1.57 -8.94 15.88
CA GLY A 4 0.96 -8.11 16.93
C GLY A 4 0.05 -6.94 16.50
N GLY A 5 0.36 -6.23 15.41
CA GLY A 5 -0.21 -4.92 15.07
C GLY A 5 -1.20 -4.90 13.91
N GLY A 6 -1.45 -6.03 13.23
CA GLY A 6 -2.40 -6.09 12.12
C GLY A 6 -2.00 -5.27 10.89
N VAL A 7 -2.97 -4.95 10.03
CA VAL A 7 -2.79 -4.10 8.84
C VAL A 7 -2.95 -2.64 9.24
N SER A 8 -1.92 -1.83 9.04
CA SER A 8 -1.87 -0.42 9.48
C SER A 8 -1.80 0.60 8.34
N HIS A 9 -1.61 0.15 7.09
CA HIS A 9 -1.44 1.02 5.93
C HIS A 9 -2.37 0.61 4.78
N ALA A 10 -2.80 1.58 3.98
CA ALA A 10 -3.60 1.35 2.78
C ALA A 10 -3.17 2.29 1.64
N GLY A 11 -3.45 1.87 0.41
CA GLY A 11 -3.25 2.65 -0.80
C GLY A 11 -4.17 2.16 -1.91
N MET A 12 -4.24 2.92 -3.00
CA MET A 12 -5.04 2.59 -4.17
C MET A 12 -4.12 2.18 -5.33
N TYR A 13 -4.34 0.98 -5.86
CA TYR A 13 -3.61 0.51 -7.03
C TYR A 13 -4.03 1.31 -8.27
N LEU A 14 -3.04 1.78 -9.03
CA LEU A 14 -3.25 2.61 -10.22
C LEU A 14 -3.05 1.83 -11.52
N GLY A 15 -2.34 0.70 -11.47
CA GLY A 15 -1.91 -0.04 -12.65
C GLY A 15 -0.39 -0.06 -12.81
N ASN A 16 0.10 -0.90 -13.72
CA ASN A 16 1.52 -1.03 -14.05
C ASN A 16 2.46 -1.22 -12.82
N GLY A 17 1.97 -1.91 -11.79
CA GLY A 17 2.72 -2.14 -10.57
C GLY A 17 2.88 -0.90 -9.68
N SER A 18 2.10 0.17 -9.89
CA SER A 18 2.14 1.40 -9.09
C SER A 18 0.88 1.59 -8.26
N PHE A 19 1.04 2.28 -7.13
CA PHE A 19 -0.06 2.61 -6.23
C PHE A 19 0.13 4.01 -5.62
N VAL A 20 -0.97 4.68 -5.29
CA VAL A 20 -0.98 5.95 -4.55
C VAL A 20 -1.31 5.71 -3.09
N HIS A 21 -0.61 6.39 -2.19
CA HIS A 21 -0.83 6.31 -0.74
C HIS A 21 -0.34 7.58 -0.04
N ALA A 22 -0.82 7.82 1.18
CA ALA A 22 -0.19 8.78 2.08
C ALA A 22 0.96 8.07 2.79
N MET A 23 2.22 8.41 2.48
CA MET A 23 3.37 7.63 2.92
C MET A 23 3.61 7.73 4.43
N ASN A 24 3.66 8.95 4.96
CA ASN A 24 3.75 9.30 6.38
C ASN A 24 3.63 10.84 6.51
N PRO A 25 3.53 11.41 7.75
CA PRO A 25 3.35 12.85 7.95
C PRO A 25 4.45 13.74 7.35
N ALA A 26 5.69 13.24 7.22
CA ALA A 26 6.81 14.01 6.68
C ALA A 26 6.88 13.96 5.15
N SER A 27 6.41 12.86 4.54
CA SER A 27 6.58 12.58 3.11
C SER A 27 5.32 12.84 2.26
N GLY A 28 4.16 13.00 2.88
CA GLY A 28 2.91 13.33 2.20
C GLY A 28 2.38 12.23 1.27
N ILE A 29 1.64 12.63 0.23
CA ILE A 29 1.06 11.72 -0.78
C ILE A 29 2.14 11.36 -1.79
N GLN A 30 2.30 10.08 -2.08
CA GLN A 30 3.25 9.59 -3.07
C GLN A 30 2.61 8.55 -3.99
N ILE A 31 3.23 8.40 -5.17
CA ILE A 31 3.03 7.25 -6.06
C ILE A 31 4.32 6.45 -6.02
N ASN A 32 4.23 5.21 -5.54
CA ASN A 32 5.38 4.31 -5.46
C ASN A 32 5.11 3.03 -6.25
N SER A 33 6.20 2.35 -6.61
CA SER A 33 6.11 0.99 -7.13
C SER A 33 5.74 0.02 -6.00
N LEU A 34 4.79 -0.87 -6.26
CA LEU A 34 4.44 -2.02 -5.44
C LEU A 34 5.48 -3.13 -5.64
N SER A 35 6.70 -2.86 -5.19
CA SER A 35 7.86 -3.76 -5.26
C SER A 35 8.71 -3.63 -3.99
N GLY A 36 9.70 -4.50 -3.81
CA GLY A 36 10.59 -4.49 -2.63
C GLY A 36 9.82 -4.59 -1.32
N ASN A 37 10.09 -3.67 -0.39
CA ASN A 37 9.45 -3.65 0.94
C ASN A 37 7.92 -3.50 0.86
N TRP A 38 7.40 -2.83 -0.16
CA TRP A 38 5.95 -2.68 -0.36
C TRP A 38 5.29 -4.00 -0.75
N ALA A 39 5.93 -4.77 -1.64
CA ALA A 39 5.46 -6.10 -1.99
C ALA A 39 5.58 -7.08 -0.83
N GLY A 40 6.71 -7.03 -0.08
CA GLY A 40 6.91 -7.88 1.10
C GLY A 40 5.94 -7.59 2.25
N SER A 41 5.41 -6.37 2.32
CA SER A 41 4.44 -5.95 3.34
C SER A 41 2.98 -6.01 2.86
N LEU A 42 2.71 -6.49 1.64
CA LEU A 42 1.37 -6.51 1.08
C LEU A 42 0.50 -7.55 1.81
N ALA A 43 -0.53 -7.08 2.51
CA ALA A 43 -1.43 -7.93 3.27
C ALA A 43 -2.49 -8.62 2.39
N TYR A 44 -3.26 -7.84 1.64
CA TYR A 44 -4.28 -8.30 0.70
C TYR A 44 -4.71 -7.13 -0.21
N VAL A 45 -5.51 -7.42 -1.22
CA VAL A 45 -6.11 -6.43 -2.12
C VAL A 45 -7.63 -6.57 -2.10
N ARG A 46 -8.36 -5.45 -2.13
CA ARG A 46 -9.82 -5.42 -2.25
C ARG A 46 -10.26 -4.52 -3.40
N ARG A 47 -11.23 -4.98 -4.20
CA ARG A 47 -11.96 -4.14 -5.17
C ARG A 47 -13.22 -3.61 -4.47
N VAL A 48 -13.43 -2.30 -4.52
CA VAL A 48 -14.60 -1.64 -3.91
C VAL A 48 -15.56 -1.07 -4.96
N PHE A 49 -15.04 -0.70 -6.13
CA PHE A 49 -15.85 -0.22 -7.26
C PHE A 49 -16.20 -1.38 -8.20
N TYR A 50 -17.46 -1.43 -8.65
CA TYR A 50 -18.02 -2.41 -9.57
C TYR A 50 -18.49 -1.74 -10.87
#